data_AF-A0A7L1ZGA2-F1
#
_entry.id   AF-A0A7L1ZGA2-F1
#
_cell.length_a   1.000
_cell.length_b   1.000
_cell.length_c   1.000
_cell.angle_alpha   90.00
_cell.angle_beta   90.00
_cell.angle_gamma   90.00
#
_symmetry.space_group_name_H-M   'P 1'
#
loop_
_entity.id
_entity.type
_entity.pdbx_description
1 polymer ?
#
loop_
_entity_poly.entity_id
_entity_poly.type
_entity_poly.pdbx_seq_one_letter_code
_entity_poly.pdbx_strand_id
1 'polypeptide(L)'
;EKNGLIGNIYSMGLALQALEATREFYAPREWDCAQAFSVVYAHDYQQPMAIAQVLPALVGKSYLDAAGLDCPATKDMSPRRQTPLSPLLGRHALIRVNYTITNTLRGQHFNHSTSVTVPGGSTLLQVMEGAAAENAEIFSFTTEQTFWGPYVTSIHGLAGSTEDRTYWQFLSAGKPL
;
A
#
# COMPACT_ATOMS: atom_id res chain seq x y z
N GLU A 1 -16.09 -4.09 14.45
CA GLU A 1 -15.60 -3.08 13.49
C GLU A 1 -16.07 -1.73 14.00
N LYS A 2 -15.18 -0.75 14.14
CA LYS A 2 -15.58 0.61 14.51
C LYS A 2 -15.44 1.46 13.25
N ASN A 3 -16.51 2.14 12.86
CA ASN A 3 -16.57 3.10 11.75
C ASN A 3 -16.64 2.51 10.33
N GLY A 4 -17.16 1.29 10.15
CA GLY A 4 -17.38 0.71 8.81
C GLY A 4 -16.14 0.14 8.11
N LEU A 5 -14.96 0.16 8.74
CA LEU A 5 -13.74 -0.45 8.21
C LEU A 5 -13.67 -1.96 8.47
N ILE A 6 -13.30 -2.72 7.43
CA ILE A 6 -13.01 -4.15 7.46
C ILE A 6 -11.55 -4.32 7.06
N GLY A 7 -10.70 -4.64 8.04
CA GLY A 7 -9.25 -4.60 7.86
C GLY A 7 -8.73 -3.16 7.84
N ASN A 8 -8.26 -2.70 6.68
CA ASN A 8 -7.76 -1.33 6.46
C ASN A 8 -8.33 -0.73 5.17
N ILE A 9 -7.99 0.54 4.88
CA ILE A 9 -8.53 1.26 3.72
C ILE A 9 -8.22 0.62 2.36
N TYR A 10 -7.11 -0.12 2.27
CA TYR A 10 -6.68 -0.81 1.04
C TYR A 10 -7.35 -2.18 0.87
N SER A 11 -7.83 -2.82 1.94
CA SER A 11 -8.63 -4.06 1.86
C SER A 11 -10.12 -3.81 1.59
N MET A 12 -10.61 -2.61 1.87
CA MET A 12 -12.04 -2.28 1.78
C MET A 12 -12.64 -2.55 0.40
N GLY A 13 -11.94 -2.22 -0.69
CA GLY A 13 -12.45 -2.41 -2.04
C GLY A 13 -12.84 -3.86 -2.36
N LEU A 14 -12.04 -4.81 -1.87
CA LEU A 14 -12.31 -6.25 -2.02
C LEU A 14 -13.36 -6.73 -1.00
N ALA A 15 -13.33 -6.21 0.23
CA ALA A 15 -14.31 -6.55 1.26
C ALA A 15 -15.73 -6.15 0.85
N LEU A 16 -15.90 -4.96 0.26
CA LEU A 16 -17.19 -4.49 -0.28
C LEU A 16 -17.73 -5.45 -1.35
N GLN A 17 -16.89 -5.85 -2.32
CA GLN A 17 -17.28 -6.78 -3.37
C GLN A 17 -17.71 -8.14 -2.80
N ALA A 18 -16.92 -8.67 -1.86
CA ALA A 18 -17.19 -9.97 -1.25
C ALA A 18 -18.51 -9.96 -0.46
N LEU A 19 -18.73 -8.96 0.40
CA LEU A 19 -19.93 -8.86 1.23
C LEU A 19 -21.19 -8.56 0.42
N GLU A 20 -21.06 -7.84 -0.68
CA GLU A 20 -22.19 -7.62 -1.59
C GLU A 20 -22.62 -8.92 -2.28
N ALA A 21 -21.65 -9.74 -2.70
CA ALA A 21 -21.90 -11.02 -3.36
C ALA A 21 -22.37 -12.15 -2.41
N THR A 22 -22.21 -12.00 -1.10
CA THR A 22 -22.42 -13.08 -0.11
C THR A 22 -23.49 -12.75 0.95
N ARG A 23 -24.43 -11.85 0.63
CA ARG A 23 -25.51 -11.39 1.52
C ARG A 23 -26.26 -12.53 2.23
N GLU A 24 -26.48 -13.64 1.54
CA GLU A 24 -27.21 -14.81 2.07
C GLU A 24 -26.51 -15.48 3.27
N PHE A 25 -25.19 -15.33 3.42
CA PHE A 25 -24.40 -16.04 4.43
C PHE A 25 -24.25 -15.30 5.76
N TYR A 26 -24.55 -13.99 5.80
CA TYR A 26 -24.49 -13.22 7.04
C TYR A 26 -25.85 -12.68 7.49
N ALA A 27 -26.91 -12.82 6.68
CA ALA A 27 -28.25 -12.57 7.15
C ALA A 27 -28.57 -13.44 8.39
N PRO A 28 -29.26 -12.91 9.43
CA PRO A 28 -29.90 -11.59 9.50
C PRO A 28 -28.99 -10.49 10.06
N ARG A 29 -27.70 -10.76 10.32
CA ARG A 29 -26.78 -9.76 10.84
C ARG A 29 -26.61 -8.66 9.79
N GLU A 30 -27.16 -7.49 10.05
CA GLU A 30 -27.04 -6.37 9.14
C GLU A 30 -25.59 -5.85 9.12
N TRP A 31 -25.09 -5.63 7.91
CA TRP A 31 -23.85 -4.91 7.66
C TRP A 31 -24.21 -3.59 6.98
N ASP A 32 -23.73 -2.48 7.57
CA ASP A 32 -23.98 -1.15 7.06
C ASP A 32 -23.06 -0.85 5.85
N CYS A 33 -23.52 -1.29 4.67
CA CYS A 33 -22.83 -1.05 3.41
C CYS A 33 -22.65 0.46 3.12
N ALA A 34 -23.61 1.30 3.51
CA ALA A 34 -23.53 2.75 3.29
C ALA A 34 -22.41 3.37 4.13
N GLN A 35 -22.26 2.97 5.40
CA GLN A 35 -21.15 3.38 6.24
C GLN A 35 -19.80 2.95 5.64
N ALA A 36 -19.67 1.68 5.25
CA ALA A 36 -18.46 1.14 4.63
C ALA A 36 -18.11 1.84 3.31
N PHE A 37 -19.11 2.13 2.48
CA PHE A 37 -18.96 2.88 1.23
C PHE A 37 -18.47 4.32 1.49
N SER A 38 -19.00 5.00 2.51
CA SER A 38 -18.57 6.37 2.83
C SER A 38 -17.08 6.46 3.16
N VAL A 39 -16.53 5.42 3.80
CA VAL A 39 -15.10 5.37 4.16
C VAL A 39 -14.21 5.29 2.93
N VAL A 40 -14.55 4.43 1.97
CA VAL A 40 -13.77 4.32 0.73
C VAL A 40 -13.96 5.54 -0.15
N TYR A 41 -15.19 6.07 -0.25
CA TYR A 41 -15.49 7.22 -1.10
C TYR A 41 -14.76 8.49 -0.64
N ALA A 42 -14.55 8.65 0.66
CA ALA A 42 -13.87 9.82 1.23
C ALA A 42 -12.34 9.74 1.17
N HIS A 43 -11.74 8.59 0.83
CA HIS A 43 -10.30 8.43 0.82
C HIS A 43 -9.66 8.86 -0.50
N ASP A 44 -8.53 9.58 -0.42
CA ASP A 44 -7.76 9.99 -1.58
C ASP A 44 -6.74 8.91 -1.99
N TYR A 45 -7.09 8.11 -2.98
CA TYR A 45 -6.24 7.03 -3.49
C TYR A 45 -5.25 7.56 -4.53
N GLN A 46 -3.97 7.56 -4.17
CA GLN A 46 -2.87 7.95 -5.08
C GLN A 46 -2.20 6.73 -5.75
N GLN A 47 -2.36 5.53 -5.18
CA GLN A 47 -1.72 4.30 -5.67
C GLN A 47 -2.60 3.61 -6.74
N PRO A 48 -2.12 3.43 -7.99
CA PRO A 48 -2.93 2.84 -9.07
C PRO A 48 -3.52 1.47 -8.75
N MET A 49 -2.78 0.61 -8.04
CA MET A 49 -3.27 -0.71 -7.67
C MET A 49 -4.39 -0.63 -6.61
N ALA A 50 -4.29 0.30 -5.66
CA ALA A 50 -5.36 0.55 -4.70
C ALA A 50 -6.64 1.04 -5.41
N ILE A 51 -6.49 1.95 -6.39
CA ILE A 51 -7.60 2.41 -7.23
C ILE A 51 -8.23 1.22 -7.97
N ALA A 52 -7.43 0.36 -8.59
CA ALA A 52 -7.92 -0.79 -9.34
C ALA A 52 -8.69 -1.80 -8.47
N GLN A 53 -8.37 -1.91 -7.18
CA GLN A 53 -9.09 -2.80 -6.26
C GLN A 53 -10.39 -2.20 -5.70
N VAL A 54 -10.44 -0.88 -5.53
CA VAL A 54 -11.63 -0.20 -4.97
C VAL A 54 -12.64 0.21 -6.05
N LEU A 55 -12.17 0.49 -7.27
CA LEU A 55 -13.01 1.00 -8.35
C LEU A 55 -14.22 0.12 -8.67
N PRO A 56 -14.13 -1.23 -8.77
CA PRO A 56 -15.30 -2.07 -9.01
C PRO A 56 -16.40 -1.81 -7.98
N ALA A 57 -16.07 -1.83 -6.69
CA ALA A 57 -17.03 -1.57 -5.62
C ALA A 57 -17.66 -0.16 -5.73
N LEU A 58 -16.86 0.85 -6.06
CA LEU A 58 -17.33 2.23 -6.23
C LEU A 58 -18.35 2.40 -7.37
N VAL A 59 -18.27 1.55 -8.40
CA VAL A 59 -19.21 1.56 -9.54
C VAL A 59 -20.28 0.47 -9.43
N GLY A 60 -20.45 -0.14 -8.25
CA GLY A 60 -21.46 -1.16 -8.01
C GLY A 60 -21.19 -2.46 -8.79
N LYS A 61 -19.92 -2.81 -8.94
CA LYS A 61 -19.44 -4.01 -9.64
C LYS A 61 -18.51 -4.84 -8.75
N SER A 62 -18.35 -6.08 -9.15
CA SER A 62 -17.43 -7.04 -8.56
C SER A 62 -16.64 -7.76 -9.65
N TYR A 63 -15.62 -8.52 -9.26
CA TYR A 63 -14.94 -9.43 -10.19
C TYR A 63 -15.85 -10.51 -10.77
N LEU A 64 -17.00 -10.82 -10.15
CA LEU A 64 -17.97 -11.76 -10.72
C LEU A 64 -18.66 -11.19 -11.97
N ASP A 65 -18.72 -9.87 -12.10
CA ASP A 65 -19.30 -9.20 -13.27
C ASP A 65 -18.36 -9.23 -14.50
N ALA A 66 -17.11 -9.63 -14.34
CA ALA A 66 -16.10 -9.59 -15.40
C ALA A 66 -16.46 -10.47 -16.61
N ALA A 67 -17.16 -11.58 -16.39
CA ALA A 67 -17.61 -12.47 -17.47
C ALA A 67 -18.72 -11.85 -18.35
N GLY A 68 -19.44 -10.85 -17.84
CA GLY A 68 -20.57 -10.20 -18.51
C GLY A 68 -20.24 -8.85 -19.13
N LEU A 69 -18.94 -8.53 -19.33
CA LEU A 69 -18.53 -7.22 -19.86
C LEU A 69 -18.93 -7.04 -21.33
N ASP A 70 -19.68 -5.98 -21.61
CA ASP A 70 -20.04 -5.56 -22.96
C ASP A 70 -18.97 -4.62 -23.55
N CYS A 71 -17.95 -5.21 -24.17
CA CYS A 71 -16.82 -4.50 -24.76
C CYS A 71 -17.18 -3.44 -25.84
N PRO A 72 -18.12 -3.65 -26.79
CA PRO A 72 -18.41 -2.66 -27.83
C PRO A 72 -18.96 -1.32 -27.32
N ALA A 73 -19.50 -1.23 -26.10
CA ALA A 73 -19.94 0.01 -25.46
C ALA A 73 -18.79 0.97 -25.06
N THR A 74 -17.52 0.55 -25.18
CA THR A 74 -16.34 1.36 -24.79
C THR A 74 -15.75 2.22 -25.91
N LYS A 75 -16.31 2.18 -27.12
CA LYS A 75 -15.77 2.90 -28.30
C LYS A 75 -15.86 4.42 -28.20
N ASP A 76 -16.70 4.96 -27.32
CA ASP A 76 -16.91 6.41 -27.16
C ASP A 76 -16.08 7.03 -26.01
N MET A 77 -15.21 6.26 -25.34
CA MET A 77 -14.29 6.83 -24.35
C MET A 77 -13.12 7.50 -25.05
N SER A 78 -13.27 8.81 -25.29
CA SER A 78 -12.14 9.67 -25.67
C SER A 78 -11.15 9.75 -24.51
N PRO A 79 -9.84 9.57 -24.75
CA PRO A 79 -8.83 9.76 -23.71
C PRO A 79 -8.84 11.24 -23.30
N ARG A 80 -9.34 11.53 -22.09
CA ARG A 80 -9.25 12.86 -21.51
C ARG A 80 -7.76 13.19 -21.34
N ARG A 81 -7.32 14.33 -21.86
CA ARG A 81 -5.96 14.84 -21.66
C ARG A 81 -5.62 14.80 -20.17
N GLN A 82 -4.57 14.05 -19.84
CA GLN A 82 -3.96 14.12 -18.51
C GLN A 82 -3.49 15.56 -18.32
N THR A 83 -4.03 16.24 -17.30
CA THR A 83 -3.45 17.50 -16.84
C THR A 83 -2.04 17.17 -16.33
N PRO A 84 -0.99 17.86 -16.79
CA PRO A 84 0.34 17.68 -16.22
C PRO A 84 0.25 17.96 -14.72
N LEU A 85 0.55 16.96 -13.89
CA LEU A 85 0.84 17.17 -12.48
C LEU A 85 2.06 18.08 -12.44
N SER A 86 1.85 19.36 -12.17
CA SER A 86 2.95 20.29 -11.93
C SER A 86 3.61 19.88 -10.63
N PRO A 87 4.93 19.63 -10.59
CA PRO A 87 5.61 19.41 -9.33
C PRO A 87 5.47 20.70 -8.51
N LEU A 88 4.72 20.62 -7.40
CA LEU A 88 4.75 21.64 -6.37
C LEU A 88 6.17 21.64 -5.79
N LEU A 89 7.03 22.51 -6.32
CA LEU A 89 8.33 22.85 -5.74
C LEU A 89 8.11 23.71 -4.49
N GLY A 90 7.50 23.10 -3.48
CA GLY A 90 7.49 23.62 -2.12
C GLY A 90 8.87 23.41 -1.51
N ARG A 91 9.42 24.44 -0.89
CA ARG A 91 10.64 24.32 -0.08
C ARG A 91 10.26 23.60 1.20
N HIS A 92 10.25 22.27 1.17
CA HIS A 92 9.89 21.48 2.34
C HIS A 92 10.98 21.58 3.40
N ALA A 93 10.58 21.82 4.65
CA ALA A 93 11.50 21.78 5.79
C ALA A 93 12.12 20.39 5.90
N LEU A 94 13.40 20.31 6.29
CA LEU A 94 14.06 19.04 6.54
C LEU A 94 13.47 18.39 7.80
N ILE A 95 13.27 17.08 7.74
CA ILE A 95 12.88 16.24 8.86
C ILE A 95 13.99 15.25 9.17
N ARG A 96 14.05 14.81 10.42
CA ARG A 96 14.99 13.79 10.89
C ARG A 96 14.22 12.55 11.31
N VAL A 97 14.59 11.40 10.76
CA VAL A 97 13.95 10.12 11.02
C VAL A 97 14.96 9.18 11.68
N ASN A 98 14.58 8.55 12.79
CA ASN A 98 15.34 7.45 13.36
C ASN A 98 14.98 6.16 12.62
N TYR A 99 15.94 5.62 11.87
CA TYR A 99 15.76 4.42 11.05
C TYR A 99 16.53 3.26 11.67
N THR A 100 15.81 2.18 11.98
CA THR A 100 16.34 0.99 12.65
C THR A 100 16.07 -0.24 11.80
N ILE A 101 17.09 -1.06 11.58
CA ILE A 101 16.97 -2.40 10.99
C ILE A 101 17.22 -3.43 12.08
N THR A 102 16.40 -4.47 12.15
CA THR A 102 16.50 -5.50 13.19
C THR A 102 16.21 -6.86 12.60
N ASN A 103 17.08 -7.82 12.91
CA ASN A 103 16.88 -9.22 12.64
C ASN A 103 17.14 -10.02 13.92
N THR A 104 16.10 -10.68 14.40
CA THR A 104 16.15 -11.58 15.56
C THR A 104 15.68 -12.99 15.21
N LEU A 105 15.56 -13.31 13.91
CA LEU A 105 14.89 -14.52 13.43
C LEU A 105 15.83 -15.50 12.73
N ARG A 106 16.66 -15.05 11.80
CA ARG A 106 17.49 -15.93 10.96
C ARG A 106 18.96 -15.53 10.93
N GLY A 107 19.84 -16.52 10.83
CA GLY A 107 21.28 -16.28 10.67
C GLY A 107 21.87 -15.49 11.83
N GLN A 108 22.79 -14.58 11.53
CA GLN A 108 23.37 -13.70 12.55
C GLN A 108 22.38 -12.59 12.90
N HIS A 109 22.04 -12.50 14.19
CA HIS A 109 21.18 -11.43 14.69
C HIS A 109 21.89 -10.09 14.60
N PHE A 110 21.13 -9.06 14.25
CA PHE A 110 21.64 -7.70 14.18
C PHE A 110 20.58 -6.67 14.56
N ASN A 111 21.06 -5.53 15.07
CA ASN A 111 20.25 -4.37 15.35
C ASN A 111 21.10 -3.12 15.12
N HIS A 112 20.78 -2.38 14.06
CA HIS A 112 21.50 -1.18 13.67
C HIS A 112 20.52 -0.02 13.53
N SER A 113 20.93 1.15 14.00
CA SER A 113 20.13 2.37 13.91
C SER A 113 20.98 3.51 13.35
N THR A 114 20.35 4.37 12.55
CA THR A 114 20.93 5.63 12.09
C THR A 114 19.86 6.73 12.08
N SER A 115 20.31 7.98 12.03
CA SER A 115 19.45 9.15 11.97
C SER A 115 19.56 9.79 10.58
N VAL A 116 18.58 9.57 9.73
CA VAL A 116 18.56 10.08 8.35
C VAL A 116 17.85 11.43 8.30
N THR A 117 18.44 12.41 7.59
CA THR A 117 17.81 13.71 7.36
C THR A 117 17.32 13.79 5.92
N VAL A 118 16.01 14.01 5.72
CA VAL A 118 15.37 14.08 4.39
C VAL A 118 14.42 15.28 4.31
N PRO A 119 14.10 15.78 3.10
CA PRO A 119 13.02 16.77 2.93
C PRO A 119 11.68 16.26 3.47
N GLY A 120 10.87 17.15 4.05
CA GLY A 120 9.50 16.85 4.41
C GLY A 120 8.69 16.41 3.18
N GLY A 121 7.86 15.38 3.35
CA GLY A 121 7.14 14.75 2.23
C GLY A 121 7.92 13.62 1.54
N SER A 122 9.16 13.36 1.94
CA SER A 122 9.90 12.18 1.46
C SER A 122 9.25 10.87 1.88
N THR A 123 9.42 9.85 1.04
CA THR A 123 8.92 8.49 1.29
C THR A 123 9.88 7.70 2.18
N LEU A 124 9.40 6.59 2.74
CA LEU A 124 10.26 5.66 3.48
C LEU A 124 11.40 5.10 2.63
N LEU A 125 11.16 4.85 1.33
CA LEU A 125 12.19 4.40 0.40
C LEU A 125 13.36 5.40 0.34
N GLN A 126 13.07 6.70 0.28
CA GLN A 126 14.11 7.74 0.28
C GLN A 126 14.89 7.80 1.60
N VAL A 127 14.26 7.47 2.72
CA VAL A 127 14.96 7.33 4.02
C VAL A 127 15.93 6.14 3.97
N MET A 128 15.51 5.00 3.39
CA MET A 128 16.37 3.83 3.21
C MET A 128 17.54 4.12 2.27
N GLU A 129 17.30 4.82 1.16
CA GLU A 129 18.34 5.27 0.22
C GLU A 129 19.35 6.20 0.91
N GLY A 130 18.87 7.13 1.74
CA GLY A 130 19.73 8.01 2.53
C GLY A 130 20.61 7.23 3.52
N ALA A 131 20.04 6.26 4.23
CA ALA A 131 20.81 5.40 5.15
C ALA A 131 21.86 4.55 4.41
N ALA A 132 21.49 3.98 3.25
CA ALA A 132 22.40 3.19 2.42
C ALA A 132 23.54 4.03 1.83
N ALA A 133 23.28 5.29 1.47
CA ALA A 133 24.30 6.21 0.99
C ALA A 133 25.32 6.58 2.08
N GLU A 134 24.89 6.67 3.34
CA GLU A 134 25.79 6.93 4.48
C GLU A 134 26.61 5.70 4.87
N ASN A 135 25.99 4.51 4.89
CA ASN A 135 26.67 3.26 5.21
C ASN A 135 26.04 2.06 4.49
N ALA A 136 26.56 1.76 3.30
CA ALA A 136 26.09 0.68 2.45
C ALA A 136 26.37 -0.72 3.03
N GLU A 137 27.40 -0.88 3.85
CA GLU A 137 27.71 -2.16 4.48
C GLU A 137 26.57 -2.61 5.41
N ILE A 138 25.98 -1.66 6.15
CA ILE A 138 24.92 -1.92 7.12
C ILE A 138 23.52 -1.77 6.51
N PHE A 139 23.27 -0.69 5.78
CA PHE A 139 21.92 -0.29 5.36
C PHE A 139 21.62 -0.57 3.88
N SER A 140 22.46 -1.34 3.18
CA SER A 140 22.12 -1.81 1.84
C SER A 140 20.82 -2.62 1.85
N PHE A 141 20.06 -2.48 0.78
CA PHE A 141 18.81 -3.19 0.58
C PHE A 141 18.61 -3.44 -0.92
N THR A 142 17.75 -4.41 -1.24
CA THR A 142 17.33 -4.68 -2.62
C THR A 142 15.82 -4.58 -2.73
N THR A 143 15.35 -4.21 -3.91
CA THR A 143 13.91 -4.12 -4.22
C THR A 143 13.57 -4.87 -5.49
N GLU A 144 12.33 -5.32 -5.59
CA GLU A 144 11.71 -5.75 -6.83
C GLU A 144 10.48 -4.91 -7.15
N GLN A 145 10.19 -4.71 -8.44
CA GLN A 145 9.00 -3.97 -8.86
C GLN A 145 7.78 -4.88 -8.82
N THR A 146 6.72 -4.43 -8.16
CA THR A 146 5.41 -5.10 -8.13
C THR A 146 4.32 -4.17 -8.64
N PHE A 147 3.09 -4.68 -8.80
CA PHE A 147 1.92 -3.84 -9.10
C PHE A 147 1.65 -2.78 -8.02
N TRP A 148 2.08 -3.02 -6.78
CA TRP A 148 1.95 -2.09 -5.65
C TRP A 148 3.11 -1.11 -5.53
N GLY A 149 4.14 -1.24 -6.37
CA GLY A 149 5.38 -0.46 -6.29
C GLY A 149 6.59 -1.30 -5.85
N PRO A 150 7.66 -0.64 -5.37
CA PRO A 150 8.88 -1.30 -4.95
C PRO A 150 8.62 -2.12 -3.68
N TYR A 151 8.92 -3.42 -3.76
CA TYR A 151 8.88 -4.34 -2.63
C TYR A 151 10.31 -4.64 -2.17
N VAL A 152 10.59 -4.46 -0.88
CA VAL A 152 11.93 -4.68 -0.32
C VAL A 152 12.15 -6.17 -0.11
N THR A 153 13.10 -6.74 -0.84
CA THR A 153 13.37 -8.18 -0.85
C THR A 153 14.49 -8.57 0.12
N SER A 154 15.47 -7.69 0.33
CA SER A 154 16.57 -7.92 1.28
C SER A 154 17.03 -6.63 1.96
N ILE A 155 17.56 -6.76 3.18
CA ILE A 155 18.24 -5.69 3.94
C ILE A 155 19.49 -6.30 4.58
N HIS A 156 20.62 -5.60 4.52
CA HIS A 156 21.90 -6.05 5.05
C HIS A 156 22.29 -7.46 4.55
N GLY A 157 22.07 -7.71 3.25
CA GLY A 157 22.34 -9.00 2.61
C GLY A 157 21.41 -10.16 3.01
N LEU A 158 20.44 -9.94 3.91
CA LEU A 158 19.49 -10.95 4.33
C LEU A 158 18.16 -10.80 3.57
N ALA A 159 17.86 -11.78 2.73
CA ALA A 159 16.64 -11.83 1.94
C ALA A 159 15.47 -12.51 2.69
N GLY A 160 14.24 -12.07 2.39
CA GLY A 160 13.04 -12.82 2.71
C GLY A 160 12.95 -14.13 1.90
N SER A 161 12.10 -15.05 2.35
CA SER A 161 11.93 -16.36 1.71
C SER A 161 10.46 -16.76 1.76
N THR A 162 9.89 -17.04 0.58
CA THR A 162 8.51 -17.54 0.44
C THR A 162 8.36 -18.92 1.07
N GLU A 163 9.38 -19.79 0.91
CA GLU A 163 9.39 -21.15 1.48
C GLU A 163 9.43 -21.10 3.02
N ASP A 164 10.29 -20.24 3.57
CA ASP A 164 10.44 -20.07 5.02
C ASP A 164 9.36 -19.14 5.62
N ARG A 165 8.52 -18.53 4.78
CA ARG A 165 7.50 -17.53 5.14
C ARG A 165 8.08 -16.33 5.91
N THR A 166 9.25 -15.87 5.49
CA THR A 166 9.94 -14.72 6.07
C THR A 166 9.94 -13.51 5.12
N TYR A 167 9.79 -12.32 5.68
CA TYR A 167 9.75 -11.06 4.93
C TYR A 167 10.22 -9.89 5.80
N TRP A 168 10.49 -8.75 5.17
CA TRP A 168 10.82 -7.51 5.86
C TRP A 168 9.55 -6.73 6.20
N GLN A 169 9.29 -6.56 7.50
CA GLN A 169 8.16 -5.78 7.99
C GLN A 169 8.60 -4.36 8.35
N PHE A 170 7.83 -3.37 7.91
CA PHE A 170 8.09 -1.96 8.19
C PHE A 170 7.12 -1.45 9.26
N LEU A 171 7.66 -0.73 10.24
CA LEU A 171 6.89 -0.20 11.36
C LEU A 171 7.23 1.27 11.59
N SER A 172 6.22 2.04 12.01
CA SER A 172 6.38 3.38 12.56
C SER A 172 6.00 3.36 14.04
N ALA A 173 6.97 3.68 14.91
CA ALA A 173 6.80 3.63 16.37
C ALA A 173 6.19 2.30 16.87
N GLY A 174 6.62 1.17 16.30
CA GLY A 174 6.16 -0.17 16.65
C GLY A 174 4.81 -0.59 16.06
N LYS A 175 4.17 0.26 15.25
CA LYS A 175 2.94 -0.10 14.52
C LYS A 175 3.26 -0.41 13.06
N PRO A 176 2.76 -1.52 12.49
CA PRO A 176 2.89 -1.79 11.05
C PRO A 176 2.36 -0.61 10.24
N LEU A 177 3.09 -0.26 9.18
CA LEU A 177 2.68 0.75 8.19
C LEU A 177 1.55 0.25 7.28
#